data_AF-A0A4R4M5B5-F1
#
_entry.id   AF-A0A4R4M5B5-F1
#
_cell.length_a   1.000
_cell.length_b   1.000
_cell.length_c   1.000
_cell.angle_alpha   90.00
_cell.angle_beta   90.00
_cell.angle_gamma   90.00
#
_symmetry.space_group_name_H-M   'P 1'
#
loop_
_entity.id
_entity.type
_entity.pdbx_description
1 polymer ?
#
loop_
_entity_poly.entity_id
_entity_poly.type
_entity_poly.pdbx_seq_one_letter_code
_entity_poly.pdbx_strand_id
1 'polypeptide(L)'
;MLTATAREAHYVVGDWQAAAFGTGPADRDRAEAGVAAAYAAAGLDAPERYVWVPSPARGAVAAAVLAGHGDVLAAAGLGELVDQARADLGGVPAGTSVLAAVRTRPWEAERAAACSEQGPEQWPQVWAETGGLLWNQVQALVTRVRAAIGDLGARAGGDATDAQAEATASLLRGATLDAVLGQHDAPWLALFETLGRLDGPLAGLAEAARATGWWWPYERLVILSERPAELHRDEPGRLHRGDGPALAYPDGFALHAWRGMPIPPDFVDSLTGLTADRISSEENAELRRVMLEIFGYDRYLAETGARPIHRDETGVLWTIDLPGDEPVVMVEVVNSTPEPDGTHRTYYLRVPPGTRTARAGVAWTFGVDEADYHPEKQT
;
A
#
# COMPACT_ATOMS: atom_id res chain seq x y z
N MET A 1 -34.00 -7.36 -28.43
CA MET A 1 -33.23 -6.99 -27.23
C MET A 1 -32.25 -8.12 -26.98
N LEU A 2 -30.99 -7.95 -27.37
CA LEU A 2 -29.93 -8.87 -27.00
C LEU A 2 -29.64 -8.59 -25.53
N THR A 3 -30.12 -9.46 -24.65
CA THR A 3 -29.65 -9.55 -23.26
C THR A 3 -28.15 -9.77 -23.32
N ALA A 4 -27.37 -8.73 -23.02
CA ALA A 4 -25.95 -8.88 -22.78
C ALA A 4 -25.82 -9.94 -21.68
N THR A 5 -25.26 -11.10 -22.02
CA THR A 5 -24.93 -12.13 -21.03
C THR A 5 -24.05 -11.49 -19.98
N ALA A 6 -24.51 -11.45 -18.73
CA ALA A 6 -23.72 -10.97 -17.60
C ALA A 6 -22.37 -11.69 -17.62
N ARG A 7 -21.27 -10.92 -17.67
CA ARG A 7 -19.92 -11.48 -17.64
C ARG A 7 -19.75 -12.23 -16.33
N GLU A 8 -19.15 -13.43 -16.37
CA GLU A 8 -18.91 -14.19 -15.14
C GLU A 8 -18.02 -13.37 -14.19
N ALA A 9 -18.35 -13.40 -12.89
CA ALA A 9 -17.76 -12.52 -11.87
C ALA A 9 -16.23 -12.55 -11.86
N HIS A 10 -15.61 -13.71 -12.11
CA HIS A 10 -14.15 -13.84 -12.12
C HIS A 10 -13.47 -13.05 -13.25
N TYR A 11 -14.10 -12.91 -14.43
CA TYR A 11 -13.56 -12.04 -15.49
C TYR A 11 -13.68 -10.57 -15.12
N VAL A 12 -14.80 -10.17 -14.51
CA VAL A 12 -15.01 -8.79 -14.03
C VAL A 12 -13.96 -8.44 -12.98
N VAL A 13 -13.75 -9.30 -11.98
CA VAL A 13 -12.74 -9.11 -10.94
C VAL A 13 -11.34 -9.05 -11.54
N GLY A 14 -11.02 -9.92 -12.50
CA GLY A 14 -9.73 -9.90 -13.20
C GLY A 14 -9.44 -8.58 -13.93
N ASP A 15 -10.43 -8.04 -14.63
CA ASP A 15 -10.30 -6.74 -15.33
C ASP A 15 -10.10 -5.59 -14.35
N TRP A 16 -10.88 -5.56 -13.26
CA TRP A 16 -10.74 -4.53 -12.23
C TRP A 16 -9.45 -4.67 -11.42
N GLN A 17 -8.93 -5.88 -11.24
CA GLN A 17 -7.60 -6.11 -10.68
C GLN A 17 -6.52 -5.52 -11.58
N ALA A 18 -6.61 -5.74 -12.89
CA ALA A 18 -5.68 -5.17 -13.86
C ALA A 18 -5.77 -3.63 -13.88
N ALA A 19 -6.97 -3.05 -13.74
CA ALA A 19 -7.13 -1.61 -13.60
C ALA A 19 -6.51 -1.10 -12.28
N ALA A 20 -6.83 -1.72 -11.14
CA ALA A 20 -6.38 -1.29 -9.81
C ALA A 20 -4.87 -1.19 -9.68
N PHE A 21 -4.14 -2.12 -10.31
CA PHE A 21 -2.69 -2.25 -10.21
C PHE A 21 -1.96 -1.91 -11.50
N GLY A 22 -2.66 -1.41 -12.52
CA GLY A 22 -2.02 -1.03 -13.76
C GLY A 22 -1.14 0.20 -13.58
N THR A 23 -0.03 0.19 -14.31
CA THR A 23 1.01 1.22 -14.30
C THR A 23 1.20 1.82 -15.69
N GLY A 24 1.96 2.91 -15.77
CA GLY A 24 2.22 3.63 -17.02
C GLY A 24 1.39 4.91 -17.15
N PRO A 25 1.50 5.63 -18.27
CA PRO A 25 0.79 6.89 -18.45
C PRO A 25 -0.73 6.68 -18.43
N ALA A 26 -1.46 7.66 -17.91
CA ALA A 26 -2.91 7.70 -18.00
C ALA A 26 -3.37 7.82 -19.47
N ASP A 27 -4.50 7.21 -19.79
CA ASP A 27 -5.19 7.49 -21.05
C ASP A 27 -6.00 8.77 -20.86
N ARG A 28 -5.37 9.91 -21.18
CA ARG A 28 -5.94 11.23 -20.85
C ARG A 28 -7.27 11.45 -21.55
N ASP A 29 -7.38 11.13 -22.84
CA ASP A 29 -8.62 11.34 -23.59
C ASP A 29 -9.79 10.53 -23.00
N ARG A 30 -9.55 9.27 -22.64
CA ARG A 30 -10.56 8.43 -21.99
C ARG A 30 -10.90 8.92 -20.58
N ALA A 31 -9.90 9.35 -19.81
CA ALA A 31 -10.12 9.88 -18.48
C ALA A 31 -10.96 11.16 -18.51
N GLU A 32 -10.66 12.11 -19.41
CA GLU A 32 -11.41 13.35 -19.57
C GLU A 32 -12.84 13.09 -20.01
N ALA A 33 -13.06 12.15 -20.94
CA ALA A 33 -14.38 11.72 -21.37
C ALA A 33 -15.18 11.05 -20.22
N GLY A 34 -14.53 10.19 -19.43
CA GLY A 34 -15.14 9.56 -18.26
C GLY A 34 -15.55 10.57 -17.20
N VAL A 35 -14.67 11.54 -16.90
CA VAL A 35 -14.97 12.64 -15.97
C VAL A 35 -16.12 13.50 -16.50
N ALA A 36 -16.11 13.90 -17.78
CA ALA A 36 -17.20 14.66 -18.38
C ALA A 36 -18.55 13.92 -18.28
N ALA A 37 -18.55 12.61 -18.53
CA ALA A 37 -19.73 11.78 -18.40
C ALA A 37 -20.22 11.68 -16.94
N ALA A 38 -19.30 11.62 -15.96
CA ALA A 38 -19.65 11.63 -14.54
C ALA A 38 -20.29 12.97 -14.11
N TYR A 39 -19.81 14.10 -14.62
CA TYR A 39 -20.43 15.42 -14.40
C TYR A 39 -21.81 15.50 -15.03
N ALA A 40 -21.95 15.05 -16.29
CA ALA A 40 -23.23 15.02 -16.99
C ALA A 40 -24.27 14.14 -16.27
N ALA A 41 -23.86 12.97 -15.75
CA ALA A 41 -24.71 12.10 -14.95
C ALA A 41 -25.18 12.75 -13.63
N ALA A 42 -24.38 13.67 -13.08
CA ALA A 42 -24.74 14.48 -11.92
C ALA A 42 -25.57 15.73 -12.27
N GLY A 43 -25.87 15.97 -13.55
CA GLY A 43 -26.60 17.16 -14.02
C GLY A 43 -25.77 18.44 -14.01
N LEU A 44 -24.44 18.31 -14.06
CA LEU A 44 -23.49 19.42 -14.12
C LEU A 44 -22.89 19.54 -15.52
N ASP A 45 -22.47 20.76 -15.88
CA ASP A 45 -21.66 20.97 -17.08
C ASP A 45 -20.27 20.32 -16.90
N ALA A 46 -19.67 19.88 -18.00
CA ALA A 46 -18.31 19.36 -17.95
C ALA A 46 -17.31 20.44 -17.49
N PRO A 47 -16.22 20.05 -16.78
CA PRO A 47 -15.19 21.00 -16.38
C PRO A 47 -14.65 21.80 -17.57
N GLU A 48 -14.44 23.11 -17.37
CA GLU A 48 -13.82 23.97 -18.38
C GLU A 48 -12.34 23.66 -18.59
N ARG A 49 -11.69 23.06 -17.58
CA ARG A 49 -10.25 22.76 -17.60
C ARG A 49 -9.92 21.44 -16.90
N TYR A 50 -9.06 20.67 -17.55
CA TYR A 50 -8.48 19.44 -17.04
C TYR A 50 -7.01 19.68 -16.69
N VAL A 51 -6.70 19.72 -15.40
CA VAL A 51 -5.36 19.99 -14.88
C VAL A 51 -4.68 18.66 -14.57
N TRP A 52 -3.76 18.25 -15.43
CA TRP A 52 -2.99 17.02 -15.24
C TRP A 52 -1.77 17.27 -14.36
N VAL A 53 -1.63 16.45 -13.32
CA VAL A 53 -0.50 16.45 -12.38
C VAL A 53 0.18 15.07 -12.37
N PRO A 54 1.49 14.99 -12.12
CA PRO A 54 2.23 13.74 -12.26
C PRO A 54 1.99 12.75 -11.11
N SER A 55 1.40 13.16 -9.98
CA SER A 55 1.18 12.28 -8.83
C SER A 55 0.00 12.76 -7.96
N PRO A 56 -0.58 11.87 -7.12
CA PRO A 56 -1.62 12.28 -6.19
C PRO A 56 -1.09 13.21 -5.10
N ALA A 57 0.23 13.21 -4.83
CA ALA A 57 0.87 14.18 -3.95
C ALA A 57 0.78 15.61 -4.52
N ARG A 58 1.11 15.79 -5.80
CA ARG A 58 0.93 17.07 -6.50
C ARG A 58 -0.53 17.50 -6.55
N GLY A 59 -1.44 16.54 -6.77
CA GLY A 59 -2.88 16.77 -6.74
C GLY A 59 -3.38 17.24 -5.37
N ALA A 60 -2.94 16.62 -4.29
CA ALA A 60 -3.28 17.01 -2.93
C ALA A 60 -2.78 18.42 -2.57
N VAL A 61 -1.55 18.78 -2.98
CA VAL A 61 -1.03 20.14 -2.81
C VAL A 61 -1.88 21.15 -3.59
N ALA A 62 -2.22 20.86 -4.84
CA ALA A 62 -3.07 21.74 -5.66
C ALA A 62 -4.48 21.90 -5.07
N ALA A 63 -5.09 20.82 -4.59
CA ALA A 63 -6.38 20.86 -3.91
C ALA A 63 -6.33 21.68 -2.61
N ALA A 64 -5.25 21.54 -1.82
CA ALA A 64 -5.04 22.35 -0.61
C ALA A 64 -4.81 23.84 -0.92
N VAL A 65 -4.12 24.16 -2.03
CA VAL A 65 -4.00 25.54 -2.51
C VAL A 65 -5.36 26.13 -2.88
N LEU A 66 -6.22 25.37 -3.57
CA LEU A 66 -7.59 25.80 -3.89
C LEU A 66 -8.45 26.00 -2.65
N ALA A 67 -8.21 25.22 -1.58
CA ALA A 67 -8.84 25.39 -0.27
C ALA A 67 -8.28 26.58 0.54
N GLY A 68 -7.33 27.34 -0.02
CA GLY A 68 -6.76 28.54 0.63
C GLY A 68 -5.62 28.26 1.59
N HIS A 69 -5.03 27.06 1.56
CA HIS A 69 -3.96 26.65 2.48
C HIS A 69 -2.54 26.84 1.93
N GLY A 70 -2.38 27.45 0.75
CA GLY A 70 -1.08 27.60 0.09
C GLY A 70 -0.02 28.28 0.96
N ASP A 71 -0.38 29.33 1.70
CA ASP A 71 0.59 30.08 2.51
C ASP A 71 1.06 29.26 3.74
N VAL A 72 0.17 28.42 4.30
CA VAL A 72 0.52 27.50 5.40
C VAL A 72 1.50 26.44 4.91
N LEU A 73 1.25 25.86 3.73
CA LEU A 73 2.14 24.87 3.12
C LEU A 73 3.50 25.48 2.77
N ALA A 74 3.51 26.70 2.21
CA ALA A 74 4.75 27.40 1.88
C ALA A 74 5.60 27.69 3.13
N ALA A 75 4.97 28.14 4.22
CA ALA A 75 5.64 28.36 5.51
C ALA A 75 6.19 27.07 6.15
N ALA A 76 5.67 25.91 5.76
CA ALA A 76 6.14 24.59 6.18
C ALA A 76 7.21 23.99 5.24
N GLY A 77 7.81 24.80 4.35
CA GLY A 77 8.88 24.35 3.46
C GLY A 77 8.41 23.79 2.12
N LEU A 78 7.10 23.78 1.83
CA LEU A 78 6.55 23.29 0.56
C LEU A 78 6.39 24.39 -0.49
N GLY A 79 7.15 25.48 -0.40
CA GLY A 79 7.02 26.67 -1.25
C GLY A 79 7.09 26.36 -2.75
N GLU A 80 8.09 25.60 -3.18
CA GLU A 80 8.23 25.21 -4.59
C GLU A 80 7.03 24.38 -5.09
N LEU A 81 6.51 23.48 -4.25
CA LEU A 81 5.34 22.68 -4.61
C LEU A 81 4.09 23.55 -4.76
N VAL A 82 3.92 24.53 -3.87
CA VAL A 82 2.83 25.51 -3.90
C VAL A 82 2.92 26.38 -5.15
N ASP A 83 4.10 26.90 -5.50
CA ASP A 83 4.30 27.74 -6.68
C ASP A 83 3.97 26.98 -7.96
N GLN A 84 4.47 25.75 -8.08
CA GLN A 84 4.13 24.90 -9.22
C GLN A 84 2.63 24.59 -9.25
N ALA A 85 1.98 24.33 -8.10
CA ALA A 85 0.53 24.11 -8.05
C ALA A 85 -0.27 25.33 -8.52
N ARG A 86 0.14 26.55 -8.12
CA ARG A 86 -0.48 27.80 -8.60
C ARG A 86 -0.30 27.98 -10.11
N ALA A 87 0.88 27.62 -10.63
CA ALA A 87 1.15 27.65 -12.06
C ALA A 87 0.27 26.66 -12.83
N ASP A 88 0.17 25.41 -12.36
CA ASP A 88 -0.66 24.36 -12.96
C ASP A 88 -2.15 24.79 -13.00
N LEU A 89 -2.64 25.42 -11.92
CA LEU A 89 -4.02 25.92 -11.80
C LEU A 89 -4.29 27.20 -12.64
N GLY A 90 -3.26 27.97 -12.98
CA GLY A 90 -3.33 29.12 -13.89
C GLY A 90 -4.31 30.24 -13.50
N GLY A 91 -4.54 30.45 -12.19
CA GLY A 91 -5.29 31.60 -11.65
C GLY A 91 -6.81 31.64 -11.94
N VAL A 92 -7.35 30.61 -12.60
CA VAL A 92 -8.79 30.51 -12.87
C VAL A 92 -9.51 30.02 -11.61
N PRO A 93 -10.61 30.66 -11.16
CA PRO A 93 -11.37 30.17 -10.02
C PRO A 93 -11.91 28.76 -10.27
N ALA A 94 -11.54 27.79 -9.42
CA ALA A 94 -12.01 26.41 -9.52
C ALA A 94 -13.52 26.26 -9.22
N GLY A 95 -14.06 27.17 -8.40
CA GLY A 95 -15.38 27.02 -7.79
C GLY A 95 -15.35 26.05 -6.61
N THR A 96 -16.53 25.63 -6.14
CA THR A 96 -16.62 24.69 -5.01
C THR A 96 -16.31 23.25 -5.44
N SER A 97 -15.95 22.40 -4.48
CA SER A 97 -15.83 20.96 -4.73
C SER A 97 -17.20 20.37 -5.05
N VAL A 98 -17.29 19.59 -6.13
CA VAL A 98 -18.52 18.91 -6.55
C VAL A 98 -18.45 17.40 -6.32
N LEU A 99 -17.49 16.92 -5.52
CA LEU A 99 -17.31 15.50 -5.20
C LEU A 99 -18.60 14.82 -4.75
N ALA A 100 -19.38 15.50 -3.89
CA ALA A 100 -20.63 14.94 -3.38
C ALA A 100 -21.65 14.68 -4.50
N ALA A 101 -21.74 15.57 -5.48
CA ALA A 101 -22.67 15.45 -6.60
C ALA A 101 -22.17 14.45 -7.65
N VAL A 102 -20.89 14.52 -8.01
CA VAL A 102 -20.29 13.71 -9.10
C VAL A 102 -20.01 12.27 -8.67
N ARG A 103 -19.59 12.05 -7.42
CA ARG A 103 -19.18 10.73 -6.94
C ARG A 103 -20.05 10.22 -5.80
N THR A 104 -20.15 10.95 -4.69
CA THR A 104 -20.74 10.38 -3.46
C THR A 104 -22.21 9.99 -3.60
N ARG A 105 -23.08 10.90 -4.06
CA ARG A 105 -24.52 10.63 -4.15
C ARG A 105 -24.86 9.53 -5.17
N PRO A 106 -24.34 9.54 -6.42
CA PRO A 106 -24.57 8.46 -7.37
C PRO A 106 -24.14 7.09 -6.81
N TRP A 107 -22.97 7.05 -6.17
CA TRP A 107 -22.41 5.83 -5.61
C TRP A 107 -23.22 5.28 -4.45
N GLU A 108 -23.65 6.15 -3.53
CA GLU A 108 -24.50 5.77 -2.40
C GLU A 108 -25.87 5.28 -2.87
N ALA A 109 -26.45 5.94 -3.88
CA ALA A 109 -27.72 5.52 -4.46
C ALA A 109 -27.64 4.11 -5.07
N GLU A 110 -26.62 3.85 -5.91
CA GLU A 110 -26.42 2.54 -6.52
C GLU A 110 -26.08 1.46 -5.48
N ARG A 111 -25.27 1.79 -4.47
CA ARG A 111 -24.97 0.86 -3.37
C ARG A 111 -26.21 0.54 -2.54
N ALA A 112 -27.04 1.53 -2.22
CA ALA A 112 -28.27 1.33 -1.46
C ALA A 112 -29.27 0.47 -2.25
N ALA A 113 -29.45 0.74 -3.54
CA ALA A 113 -30.28 -0.07 -4.41
C ALA A 113 -29.76 -1.51 -4.51
N ALA A 114 -28.45 -1.70 -4.73
CA ALA A 114 -27.82 -3.02 -4.76
C ALA A 114 -28.05 -3.79 -3.45
N CYS A 115 -27.79 -3.15 -2.31
CA CYS A 115 -28.00 -3.75 -1.01
C CYS A 115 -29.47 -4.13 -0.77
N SER A 116 -30.42 -3.31 -1.23
CA SER A 116 -31.85 -3.60 -1.10
C SER A 116 -32.31 -4.76 -1.99
N GLU A 117 -31.76 -4.90 -3.19
CA GLU A 117 -32.13 -5.98 -4.13
C GLU A 117 -31.52 -7.33 -3.74
N GLN A 118 -30.26 -7.34 -3.28
CA GLN A 118 -29.59 -8.56 -2.82
C GLN A 118 -30.15 -9.05 -1.48
N GLY A 119 -30.57 -8.12 -0.62
CA GLY A 119 -30.98 -8.43 0.74
C GLY A 119 -29.80 -8.77 1.67
N PRO A 120 -30.07 -8.90 2.98
CA PRO A 120 -29.02 -8.97 4.01
C PRO A 120 -28.17 -10.25 3.97
N GLU A 121 -28.68 -11.35 3.41
CA GLU A 121 -27.97 -12.62 3.32
C GLU A 121 -27.01 -12.67 2.13
N GLN A 122 -27.47 -12.21 0.95
CA GLN A 122 -26.70 -12.29 -0.28
C GLN A 122 -25.68 -11.16 -0.43
N TRP A 123 -25.98 -9.97 0.12
CA TRP A 123 -25.09 -8.80 0.00
C TRP A 123 -23.65 -9.06 0.48
N PRO A 124 -23.41 -9.64 1.68
CA PRO A 124 -22.05 -9.95 2.12
C PRO A 124 -21.35 -11.01 1.26
N GLN A 125 -22.10 -11.98 0.71
CA GLN A 125 -21.55 -13.03 -0.15
C GLN A 125 -21.07 -12.47 -1.48
N VAL A 126 -21.92 -11.67 -2.15
CA VAL A 126 -21.55 -11.02 -3.42
C VAL A 126 -20.36 -10.10 -3.21
N TRP A 127 -20.29 -9.36 -2.10
CA TRP A 127 -19.09 -8.58 -1.77
C TRP A 127 -17.86 -9.47 -1.65
N ALA A 128 -17.92 -10.55 -0.88
CA ALA A 128 -16.79 -11.46 -0.65
C ALA A 128 -16.29 -12.12 -1.96
N GLU A 129 -17.19 -12.41 -2.89
CA GLU A 129 -16.88 -13.05 -4.18
C GLU A 129 -16.45 -12.06 -5.28
N THR A 130 -16.58 -10.75 -5.04
CA THR A 130 -16.25 -9.70 -6.02
C THR A 130 -15.24 -8.70 -5.46
N GLY A 131 -15.71 -7.52 -5.02
CA GLY A 131 -14.88 -6.43 -4.54
C GLY A 131 -14.04 -6.78 -3.31
N GLY A 132 -14.55 -7.65 -2.45
CA GLY A 132 -13.86 -8.14 -1.26
C GLY A 132 -12.54 -8.81 -1.57
N LEU A 133 -12.40 -9.45 -2.74
CA LEU A 133 -11.16 -10.08 -3.19
C LEU A 133 -10.02 -9.08 -3.41
N LEU A 134 -10.36 -7.85 -3.81
CA LEU A 134 -9.38 -6.79 -4.10
C LEU A 134 -9.20 -5.81 -2.93
N TRP A 135 -10.21 -5.72 -2.05
CA TRP A 135 -10.34 -4.68 -1.04
C TRP A 135 -9.08 -4.49 -0.18
N ASN A 136 -8.60 -5.54 0.46
CA ASN A 136 -7.50 -5.43 1.42
C ASN A 136 -6.20 -4.94 0.76
N GLN A 137 -5.87 -5.46 -0.43
CA GLN A 137 -4.65 -5.07 -1.16
C GLN A 137 -4.73 -3.62 -1.64
N VAL A 138 -5.87 -3.21 -2.22
CA VAL A 138 -6.06 -1.84 -2.71
C VAL A 138 -6.12 -0.84 -1.55
N GLN A 139 -6.82 -1.15 -0.45
CA GLN A 139 -6.88 -0.28 0.72
C GLN A 139 -5.54 -0.13 1.42
N ALA A 140 -4.73 -1.20 1.49
CA ALA A 140 -3.37 -1.10 2.01
C ALA A 140 -2.52 -0.11 1.19
N LEU A 141 -2.63 -0.16 -0.14
CA LEU A 141 -1.95 0.77 -1.05
C LEU A 141 -2.45 2.21 -0.86
N VAL A 142 -3.77 2.44 -0.87
CA VAL A 142 -4.37 3.77 -0.66
C VAL A 142 -3.93 4.37 0.67
N THR A 143 -3.95 3.57 1.74
CA THR A 143 -3.51 4.01 3.07
C THR A 143 -2.05 4.46 3.07
N ARG A 144 -1.18 3.71 2.39
CA ARG A 144 0.25 4.05 2.27
C ARG A 144 0.48 5.31 1.45
N VAL A 145 -0.25 5.50 0.36
CA VAL A 145 -0.19 6.72 -0.44
C VAL A 145 -0.65 7.93 0.37
N ARG A 146 -1.79 7.84 1.10
CA ARG A 146 -2.28 8.93 1.96
C ARG A 146 -1.29 9.29 3.07
N ALA A 147 -0.71 8.29 3.73
CA ALA A 147 0.30 8.52 4.76
C ALA A 147 1.50 9.28 4.19
N ALA A 148 2.05 8.83 3.06
CA ALA A 148 3.19 9.48 2.43
C ALA A 148 2.89 10.89 1.89
N ILE A 149 1.66 11.16 1.47
CA ILE A 149 1.21 12.52 1.13
C ILE A 149 1.19 13.41 2.38
N GLY A 150 0.73 12.90 3.52
CA GLY A 150 0.81 13.62 4.80
C GLY A 150 2.24 13.91 5.23
N ASP A 151 3.16 12.98 4.97
CA ASP A 151 4.57 13.10 5.37
C ASP A 151 5.39 14.07 4.51
N LEU A 152 4.83 14.64 3.43
CA LEU A 152 5.55 15.59 2.57
C LEU A 152 6.12 16.77 3.38
N GLY A 153 5.35 17.30 4.32
CA GLY A 153 5.78 18.41 5.18
C GLY A 153 6.94 18.03 6.11
N ALA A 154 6.98 16.79 6.59
CA ALA A 154 8.08 16.30 7.43
C ALA A 154 9.38 16.11 6.64
N ARG A 155 9.28 15.81 5.34
CA ARG A 155 10.42 15.55 4.44
C ARG A 155 10.98 16.81 3.79
N ALA A 156 10.29 17.94 3.86
CA ALA A 156 10.65 19.18 3.17
C ALA A 156 11.89 19.89 3.76
N GLY A 157 12.46 19.41 4.88
CA GLY A 157 13.74 19.86 5.41
C GLY A 157 13.77 21.35 5.80
N GLY A 158 13.53 21.67 7.07
CA GLY A 158 13.67 23.04 7.57
C GLY A 158 13.13 23.20 8.99
N ASP A 159 13.34 24.39 9.55
CA ASP A 159 13.01 24.87 10.92
C ASP A 159 11.50 24.78 11.33
N ALA A 160 10.70 23.99 10.61
CA ALA A 160 9.30 23.77 10.94
C ALA A 160 9.18 23.07 12.30
N THR A 161 8.39 23.67 13.19
CA THR A 161 8.04 23.06 14.47
C THR A 161 7.19 21.80 14.26
N ASP A 162 7.21 20.87 15.22
CA ASP A 162 6.35 19.68 15.20
C ASP A 162 4.87 20.02 14.98
N ALA A 163 4.41 21.15 15.52
CA ALA A 163 3.05 21.65 15.33
C ALA A 163 2.77 22.06 13.88
N GLN A 164 3.73 22.68 13.18
CA GLN A 164 3.61 23.04 11.77
C GLN A 164 3.64 21.79 10.88
N ALA A 165 4.48 20.82 11.22
CA ALA A 165 4.54 19.54 10.51
C ALA A 165 3.19 18.79 10.62
N GLU A 166 2.62 18.67 11.82
CA GLU A 166 1.34 18.01 12.01
C GLU A 166 0.18 18.77 11.35
N ALA A 167 0.16 20.10 11.43
CA ALA A 167 -0.85 20.90 10.74
C ALA A 167 -0.80 20.69 9.21
N THR A 168 0.40 20.71 8.64
CA THR A 168 0.64 20.45 7.21
C THR A 168 0.20 19.06 6.81
N ALA A 169 0.57 18.04 7.60
CA ALA A 169 0.19 16.66 7.36
C ALA A 169 -1.33 16.49 7.42
N SER A 170 -2.00 17.13 8.38
CA SER A 170 -3.47 17.13 8.49
C SER A 170 -4.14 17.76 7.27
N LEU A 171 -3.64 18.91 6.80
CA LEU A 171 -4.17 19.58 5.60
C LEU A 171 -4.03 18.73 4.34
N LEU A 172 -2.85 18.13 4.12
CA LEU A 172 -2.60 17.30 2.95
C LEU A 172 -3.41 15.99 3.00
N ARG A 173 -3.51 15.35 4.17
CA ARG A 173 -4.40 14.18 4.35
C ARG A 173 -5.87 14.56 4.11
N GLY A 174 -6.30 15.71 4.62
CA GLY A 174 -7.64 16.26 4.40
C GLY A 174 -7.94 16.45 2.92
N ALA A 175 -7.01 17.02 2.15
CA ALA A 175 -7.15 17.18 0.70
C ALA A 175 -7.35 15.84 -0.03
N THR A 176 -6.82 14.72 0.47
CA THR A 176 -7.06 13.38 -0.13
C THR A 176 -8.45 12.80 0.15
N LEU A 177 -9.21 13.39 1.07
CA LEU A 177 -10.60 12.98 1.33
C LEU A 177 -11.56 13.54 0.27
N ASP A 178 -11.18 14.65 -0.36
CA ASP A 178 -11.91 15.27 -1.46
C ASP A 178 -11.57 14.66 -2.84
N ALA A 179 -10.75 13.60 -2.85
CA ALA A 179 -10.36 12.90 -4.08
C ALA A 179 -11.31 11.73 -4.41
N VAL A 180 -11.61 11.58 -5.69
CA VAL A 180 -12.02 10.29 -6.27
C VAL A 180 -10.75 9.45 -6.46
N LEU A 181 -10.79 8.17 -6.08
CA LEU A 181 -9.58 7.34 -6.01
C LEU A 181 -9.17 6.72 -7.36
N GLY A 182 -9.93 7.02 -8.43
CA GLY A 182 -9.66 6.54 -9.79
C GLY A 182 -9.51 5.04 -9.83
N GLN A 183 -8.38 4.54 -10.36
CA GLN A 183 -8.11 3.10 -10.41
C GLN A 183 -8.23 2.37 -9.05
N HIS A 184 -8.02 3.06 -7.93
CA HIS A 184 -8.13 2.43 -6.60
C HIS A 184 -9.57 2.37 -6.05
N ASP A 185 -10.57 2.86 -6.79
CA ASP A 185 -11.99 2.59 -6.55
C ASP A 185 -12.43 1.21 -7.14
N ALA A 186 -11.53 0.51 -7.84
CA ALA A 186 -11.76 -0.77 -8.51
C ALA A 186 -12.48 -1.87 -7.69
N PRO A 187 -12.21 -2.08 -6.37
CA PRO A 187 -12.94 -3.10 -5.59
C PRO A 187 -14.46 -2.90 -5.65
N TRP A 188 -14.93 -1.66 -5.50
CA TRP A 188 -16.36 -1.36 -5.56
C TRP A 188 -16.89 -1.39 -7.00
N LEU A 189 -16.09 -0.94 -7.97
CA LEU A 189 -16.50 -0.97 -9.37
C LEU A 189 -16.63 -2.42 -9.89
N ALA A 190 -15.83 -3.36 -9.38
CA ALA A 190 -16.00 -4.79 -9.64
C ALA A 190 -17.33 -5.33 -9.13
N LEU A 191 -17.73 -4.93 -7.91
CA LEU A 191 -19.04 -5.26 -7.37
C LEU A 191 -20.17 -4.69 -8.24
N PHE A 192 -20.10 -3.39 -8.57
CA PHE A 192 -21.13 -2.74 -9.37
C PHE A 192 -21.23 -3.32 -10.78
N GLU A 193 -20.11 -3.64 -11.43
CA GLU A 193 -20.13 -4.26 -12.77
C GLU A 193 -20.74 -5.66 -12.72
N THR A 194 -20.38 -6.46 -11.71
CA THR A 194 -20.95 -7.81 -11.52
C THR A 194 -22.46 -7.76 -11.32
N LEU A 195 -22.95 -6.70 -10.67
CA LEU A 195 -24.39 -6.44 -10.48
C LEU A 195 -25.06 -5.69 -11.64
N GLY A 196 -24.34 -5.40 -12.74
CA GLY A 196 -24.89 -4.72 -13.92
C GLY A 196 -25.20 -3.23 -13.70
N ARG A 197 -24.47 -2.55 -12.81
CA ARG A 197 -24.74 -1.16 -12.38
C ARG A 197 -23.84 -0.09 -13.01
N LEU A 198 -23.01 -0.47 -13.99
CA LEU A 198 -22.10 0.47 -14.65
C LEU A 198 -22.66 1.14 -15.90
N ASP A 199 -23.86 0.74 -16.38
CA ASP A 199 -24.47 1.31 -17.59
C ASP A 199 -25.25 2.63 -17.34
N GLY A 200 -25.18 3.16 -16.12
CA GLY A 200 -25.93 4.34 -15.67
C GLY A 200 -25.05 5.42 -15.03
N PRO A 201 -25.42 5.94 -13.85
CA PRO A 201 -24.76 7.11 -13.28
C PRO A 201 -23.30 6.86 -12.85
N LEU A 202 -22.84 5.60 -12.83
CA LEU A 202 -21.46 5.21 -12.54
C LEU A 202 -20.61 4.99 -13.80
N ALA A 203 -21.17 5.07 -15.01
CA ALA A 203 -20.45 4.77 -16.25
C ALA A 203 -19.19 5.65 -16.40
N GLY A 204 -19.34 6.96 -16.19
CA GLY A 204 -18.23 7.91 -16.27
C GLY A 204 -17.16 7.68 -15.20
N LEU A 205 -17.57 7.36 -13.96
CA LEU A 205 -16.65 7.04 -12.87
C LEU A 205 -15.85 5.76 -13.17
N ALA A 206 -16.51 4.75 -13.71
CA ALA A 206 -15.86 3.51 -14.12
C ALA A 206 -14.86 3.73 -15.27
N GLU A 207 -15.22 4.55 -16.26
CA GLU A 207 -14.32 4.87 -17.37
C GLU A 207 -13.09 5.66 -16.89
N ALA A 208 -13.29 6.67 -16.05
CA ALA A 208 -12.20 7.41 -15.43
C ALA A 208 -11.28 6.47 -14.60
N ALA A 209 -11.85 5.56 -13.81
CA ALA A 209 -11.07 4.62 -13.00
C ALA A 209 -10.20 3.66 -13.83
N ARG A 210 -10.60 3.32 -15.06
CA ARG A 210 -9.78 2.50 -15.96
C ARG A 210 -8.63 3.30 -16.61
N ALA A 211 -8.78 4.62 -16.69
CA ALA A 211 -7.92 5.48 -17.48
C ALA A 211 -6.92 6.30 -16.65
N THR A 212 -7.23 6.62 -15.39
CA THR A 212 -6.44 7.57 -14.58
C THR A 212 -6.28 7.18 -13.10
N GLY A 213 -5.34 7.84 -12.44
CA GLY A 213 -5.17 7.82 -10.99
C GLY A 213 -6.21 8.69 -10.28
N TRP A 214 -5.83 9.27 -9.14
CA TRP A 214 -6.76 10.06 -8.31
C TRP A 214 -7.13 11.36 -8.99
N TRP A 215 -8.32 11.89 -8.69
CA TRP A 215 -8.75 13.17 -9.23
C TRP A 215 -9.69 13.94 -8.30
N TRP A 216 -9.66 15.26 -8.42
CA TRP A 216 -10.40 16.19 -7.56
C TRP A 216 -11.39 17.02 -8.38
N PRO A 217 -12.69 16.80 -8.20
CA PRO A 217 -13.72 17.51 -8.95
C PRO A 217 -14.10 18.86 -8.34
N TYR A 218 -13.98 19.93 -9.12
CA TYR A 218 -14.54 21.25 -8.81
C TYR A 218 -15.55 21.69 -9.88
N GLU A 219 -16.32 22.74 -9.60
CA GLU A 219 -17.34 23.25 -10.54
C GLU A 219 -16.78 23.57 -11.93
N ARG A 220 -15.60 24.19 -11.99
CA ARG A 220 -15.04 24.73 -13.25
C ARG A 220 -13.79 24.02 -13.74
N LEU A 221 -13.13 23.25 -12.88
CA LEU A 221 -11.96 22.48 -13.27
C LEU A 221 -11.92 21.15 -12.54
N VAL A 222 -11.10 20.24 -13.06
CA VAL A 222 -10.77 18.99 -12.40
C VAL A 222 -9.24 18.85 -12.37
N ILE A 223 -8.71 18.36 -11.25
CA ILE A 223 -7.30 17.99 -11.13
C ILE A 223 -7.21 16.47 -11.32
N LEU A 224 -6.41 15.97 -12.26
CA LEU A 224 -6.21 14.54 -12.50
C LEU A 224 -4.76 14.17 -12.30
N SER A 225 -4.52 13.13 -11.50
CA SER A 225 -3.20 12.52 -11.35
C SER A 225 -2.95 11.47 -12.41
N GLU A 226 -1.74 11.46 -12.96
CA GLU A 226 -1.18 10.28 -13.64
C GLU A 226 -1.26 9.03 -12.74
N ARG A 227 -1.14 7.86 -13.36
CA ARG A 227 -1.03 6.57 -12.66
C ARG A 227 0.41 6.35 -12.17
N PRO A 228 0.65 5.39 -11.26
CA PRO A 228 2.02 4.99 -10.94
C PRO A 228 2.77 4.57 -12.20
N ALA A 229 4.02 5.03 -12.35
CA ALA A 229 4.91 4.54 -13.40
C ALA A 229 5.35 3.10 -13.12
N GLU A 230 5.56 2.77 -11.83
CA GLU A 230 6.01 1.46 -11.37
C GLU A 230 5.25 1.03 -10.11
N LEU A 231 4.97 -0.27 -10.00
CA LEU A 231 4.34 -0.90 -8.84
C LEU A 231 4.86 -2.34 -8.71
N HIS A 232 5.52 -2.63 -7.59
CA HIS A 232 6.12 -3.92 -7.28
C HIS A 232 5.52 -4.47 -5.99
N ARG A 233 5.12 -5.74 -6.06
CA ARG A 233 4.44 -6.44 -4.97
C ARG A 233 5.02 -7.84 -4.79
N ASP A 234 4.99 -8.33 -3.56
CA ASP A 234 5.25 -9.74 -3.28
C ASP A 234 4.05 -10.63 -3.64
N GLU A 235 4.21 -11.95 -3.50
CA GLU A 235 3.16 -12.92 -3.82
C GLU A 235 1.85 -12.69 -3.04
N PRO A 236 1.87 -12.36 -1.73
CA PRO A 236 0.68 -11.89 -1.00
C PRO A 236 0.08 -10.54 -1.46
N GLY A 237 0.71 -9.83 -2.39
CA GLY A 237 0.24 -8.56 -2.92
C GLY A 237 0.65 -7.32 -2.11
N ARG A 238 1.59 -7.44 -1.17
CA ARG A 238 2.12 -6.32 -0.38
C ARG A 238 3.20 -5.59 -1.18
N LEU A 239 3.33 -4.27 -0.99
CA LEU A 239 4.43 -3.51 -1.60
C LEU A 239 5.79 -4.11 -1.23
N HIS A 240 6.58 -4.45 -2.25
CA HIS A 240 7.90 -5.02 -2.04
C HIS A 240 8.80 -4.77 -3.24
N ARG A 241 9.99 -4.23 -2.97
CA ARG A 241 11.09 -4.21 -3.92
C ARG A 241 12.43 -4.15 -3.18
N GLY A 242 13.43 -4.83 -3.71
CA GLY A 242 14.75 -4.97 -3.11
C GLY A 242 15.87 -4.26 -3.86
N ASP A 243 15.56 -3.38 -4.80
CA ASP A 243 16.52 -2.66 -5.65
C ASP A 243 15.98 -1.28 -6.10
N GLY A 244 15.00 -0.74 -5.38
CA GLY A 244 14.34 0.52 -5.73
C GLY A 244 13.01 0.73 -5.03
N PRO A 245 12.21 1.73 -5.47
CA PRO A 245 10.89 1.99 -4.92
C PRO A 245 9.89 0.90 -5.30
N ALA A 246 9.07 0.48 -4.35
CA ALA A 246 7.96 -0.46 -4.58
C ALA A 246 6.77 0.22 -5.28
N LEU A 247 6.65 1.54 -5.19
CA LEU A 247 5.70 2.36 -5.94
C LEU A 247 6.41 3.64 -6.36
N ALA A 248 6.31 4.04 -7.63
CA ALA A 248 6.87 5.31 -8.10
C ALA A 248 5.92 6.03 -9.06
N TYR A 249 5.84 7.34 -8.93
CA TYR A 249 5.15 8.24 -9.86
C TYR A 249 6.16 9.03 -10.71
N PRO A 250 5.75 9.55 -11.89
CA PRO A 250 6.61 10.27 -12.83
C PRO A 250 7.43 11.45 -12.26
N ASP A 251 6.99 12.07 -11.16
CA ASP A 251 7.66 13.19 -10.51
C ASP A 251 8.64 12.78 -9.39
N GLY A 252 8.87 11.47 -9.21
CA GLY A 252 9.71 10.96 -8.14
C GLY A 252 8.99 10.78 -6.80
N PHE A 253 7.68 11.07 -6.69
CA PHE A 253 6.91 10.66 -5.53
C PHE A 253 6.88 9.12 -5.45
N ALA A 254 7.52 8.57 -4.41
CA ALA A 254 7.79 7.14 -4.33
C ALA A 254 7.62 6.57 -2.91
N LEU A 255 7.30 5.28 -2.85
CA LEU A 255 7.24 4.49 -1.62
C LEU A 255 8.22 3.32 -1.71
N HIS A 256 9.04 3.17 -0.70
CA HIS A 256 9.94 2.03 -0.56
C HIS A 256 9.38 1.06 0.48
N ALA A 257 9.41 -0.23 0.17
CA ALA A 257 8.88 -1.25 1.07
C ALA A 257 9.57 -2.60 0.88
N TRP A 258 9.75 -3.31 1.99
CA TRP A 258 10.19 -4.70 2.03
C TRP A 258 9.07 -5.57 2.60
N ARG A 259 8.46 -6.43 1.77
CA ARG A 259 7.35 -7.32 2.17
C ARG A 259 6.21 -6.60 2.93
N GLY A 260 5.88 -5.40 2.46
CA GLY A 260 4.88 -4.52 3.05
C GLY A 260 5.41 -3.58 4.14
N MET A 261 6.57 -3.81 4.74
CA MET A 261 7.14 -2.93 5.75
C MET A 261 7.79 -1.71 5.07
N PRO A 262 7.44 -0.45 5.42
CA PRO A 262 8.04 0.73 4.81
C PRO A 262 9.49 0.88 5.23
N ILE A 263 10.39 1.02 4.26
CA ILE A 263 11.83 1.16 4.49
C ILE A 263 12.33 2.51 3.97
N PRO A 264 13.43 3.06 4.51
CA PRO A 264 14.11 4.20 3.90
C PRO A 264 14.52 3.94 2.43
N PRO A 265 14.60 4.98 1.57
CA PRO A 265 15.00 4.82 0.16
C PRO A 265 16.37 4.17 -0.05
N ASP A 266 17.32 4.51 0.82
CA ASP A 266 18.71 4.03 0.83
C ASP A 266 18.89 2.73 1.61
N PHE A 267 17.82 2.21 2.23
CA PHE A 267 17.91 1.06 3.13
C PHE A 267 18.55 -0.14 2.44
N VAL A 268 18.08 -0.50 1.24
CA VAL A 268 18.61 -1.64 0.47
C VAL A 268 20.08 -1.45 0.13
N ASP A 269 20.45 -0.30 -0.44
CA ASP A 269 21.85 -0.01 -0.82
C ASP A 269 22.76 -0.10 0.40
N SER A 270 22.25 0.37 1.54
CA SER A 270 22.93 0.32 2.81
C SER A 270 23.16 -1.12 3.32
N LEU A 271 22.43 -2.12 2.83
CA LEU A 271 22.69 -3.54 3.17
C LEU A 271 23.97 -4.06 2.50
N THR A 272 24.49 -3.37 1.49
CA THR A 272 25.77 -3.70 0.87
C THR A 272 26.89 -3.46 1.88
N GLY A 273 27.51 -4.55 2.38
CA GLY A 273 28.52 -4.46 3.44
C GLY A 273 27.93 -4.35 4.85
N LEU A 274 26.69 -4.78 5.06
CA LEU A 274 26.06 -4.93 6.36
C LEU A 274 26.99 -5.70 7.34
N THR A 275 27.08 -5.23 8.59
CA THR A 275 27.90 -5.83 9.66
C THR A 275 27.03 -6.18 10.87
N ALA A 276 27.47 -7.14 11.69
CA ALA A 276 26.78 -7.49 12.93
C ALA A 276 26.62 -6.31 13.89
N ASP A 277 27.64 -5.45 14.02
CA ASP A 277 27.58 -4.24 14.86
C ASP A 277 26.48 -3.29 14.39
N ARG A 278 26.36 -3.09 13.06
CA ARG A 278 25.34 -2.21 12.50
C ARG A 278 23.94 -2.74 12.76
N ILE A 279 23.73 -4.04 12.61
CA ILE A 279 22.48 -4.72 12.95
C ILE A 279 22.15 -4.52 14.44
N SER A 280 23.14 -4.68 15.32
CA SER A 280 22.97 -4.52 16.77
C SER A 280 22.63 -3.08 17.17
N SER A 281 23.17 -2.09 16.44
CA SER A 281 22.98 -0.67 16.71
C SER A 281 21.73 -0.05 16.07
N GLU A 282 21.09 -0.74 15.13
CA GLU A 282 19.81 -0.29 14.57
C GLU A 282 18.81 -0.17 15.72
N GLU A 283 18.06 0.93 15.81
CA GLU A 283 17.09 1.14 16.89
C GLU A 283 15.73 0.56 16.50
N ASN A 284 15.36 0.68 15.22
CA ASN A 284 14.07 0.19 14.72
C ASN A 284 14.07 -1.34 14.62
N ALA A 285 13.30 -1.99 15.50
CA ALA A 285 13.19 -3.45 15.58
C ALA A 285 12.75 -4.11 14.26
N GLU A 286 11.89 -3.46 13.48
CA GLU A 286 11.43 -3.99 12.20
C GLU A 286 12.53 -3.92 11.14
N LEU A 287 13.31 -2.84 11.09
CA LEU A 287 14.46 -2.74 10.18
C LEU A 287 15.56 -3.73 10.58
N ARG A 288 15.88 -3.81 11.86
CA ARG A 288 16.85 -4.76 12.42
C ARG A 288 16.48 -6.20 12.08
N ARG A 289 15.20 -6.55 12.15
CA ARG A 289 14.69 -7.87 11.75
C ARG A 289 14.92 -8.16 10.28
N VAL A 290 14.68 -7.20 9.39
CA VAL A 290 14.95 -7.35 7.95
C VAL A 290 16.45 -7.47 7.69
N MET A 291 17.28 -6.67 8.37
CA MET A 291 18.73 -6.74 8.27
C MET A 291 19.23 -8.13 8.71
N LEU A 292 18.70 -8.70 9.80
CA LEU A 292 19.02 -10.07 10.24
C LEU A 292 18.63 -11.13 9.20
N GLU A 293 17.44 -11.01 8.60
CA GLU A 293 17.00 -11.95 7.56
C GLU A 293 17.94 -11.93 6.35
N ILE A 294 18.41 -10.76 5.94
CA ILE A 294 19.29 -10.59 4.78
C ILE A 294 20.73 -10.95 5.11
N PHE A 295 21.20 -10.64 6.32
CA PHE A 295 22.56 -10.94 6.76
C PHE A 295 22.79 -12.44 6.99
N GLY A 296 21.73 -13.16 7.35
CA GLY A 296 21.79 -14.56 7.77
C GLY A 296 22.00 -14.67 9.28
N TYR A 297 21.12 -15.43 9.92
CA TYR A 297 21.17 -15.65 11.36
C TYR A 297 22.40 -16.45 11.80
N ASP A 298 22.84 -17.40 10.98
CA ASP A 298 24.06 -18.20 11.17
C ASP A 298 25.29 -17.32 11.29
N ARG A 299 25.46 -16.41 10.34
CA ARG A 299 26.58 -15.46 10.30
C ARG A 299 26.51 -14.48 11.47
N TYR A 300 25.31 -13.99 11.78
CA TYR A 300 25.12 -13.07 12.91
C TYR A 300 25.48 -13.72 14.25
N LEU A 301 25.02 -14.95 14.50
CA LEU A 301 25.34 -15.71 15.70
C LEU A 301 26.86 -15.91 15.85
N ALA A 302 27.55 -16.24 14.74
CA ALA A 302 28.99 -16.45 14.72
C ALA A 302 29.78 -15.15 14.98
N GLU A 303 29.37 -14.03 14.39
CA GLU A 303 30.07 -12.74 14.53
C GLU A 303 29.79 -12.04 15.88
N THR A 304 28.61 -12.23 16.47
CA THR A 304 28.23 -11.60 17.75
C THR A 304 28.65 -12.39 19.00
N GLY A 305 29.23 -13.59 18.82
CA GLY A 305 29.62 -14.45 19.93
C GLY A 305 28.43 -14.99 20.73
N ALA A 306 27.32 -15.26 20.04
CA ALA A 306 26.10 -15.77 20.64
C ALA A 306 26.37 -17.04 21.46
N ARG A 307 25.63 -17.20 22.56
CA ARG A 307 25.85 -18.31 23.50
C ARG A 307 24.74 -19.35 23.35
N PRO A 308 25.08 -20.64 23.23
CA PRO A 308 24.07 -21.69 23.30
C PRO A 308 23.53 -21.73 24.74
N ILE A 309 22.20 -21.65 24.88
CA ILE A 309 21.51 -21.71 26.17
C ILE A 309 21.01 -23.12 26.51
N HIS A 310 20.83 -23.97 25.49
CA HIS A 310 20.48 -25.38 25.68
C HIS A 310 20.97 -26.22 24.50
N ARG A 311 21.30 -27.49 24.73
CA ARG A 311 21.62 -28.46 23.68
C ARG A 311 21.11 -29.84 24.10
N ASP A 312 20.42 -30.51 23.19
CA ASP A 312 19.96 -31.89 23.34
C ASP A 312 20.02 -32.61 21.98
N GLU A 313 19.47 -33.83 21.90
CA GLU A 313 19.44 -34.63 20.67
C GLU A 313 18.59 -34.03 19.53
N THR A 314 17.76 -33.02 19.80
CA THR A 314 16.90 -32.35 18.80
C THR A 314 17.55 -31.12 18.18
N GLY A 315 18.56 -30.53 18.83
CA GLY A 315 19.27 -29.38 18.30
C GLY A 315 19.99 -28.52 19.35
N VAL A 316 20.32 -27.29 18.96
CA VAL A 316 20.96 -26.29 19.82
C VAL A 316 20.06 -25.06 19.91
N LEU A 317 19.76 -24.62 21.12
CA LEU A 317 19.03 -23.38 21.36
C LEU A 317 20.03 -22.24 21.59
N TRP A 318 19.91 -21.19 20.81
CA TRP A 318 20.73 -19.99 20.85
C TRP A 318 19.91 -18.80 21.32
N THR A 319 20.55 -17.88 22.04
CA THR A 319 19.96 -16.57 22.35
C THR A 319 20.91 -15.45 21.96
N ILE A 320 20.34 -14.36 21.47
CA ILE A 320 21.04 -13.09 21.29
C ILE A 320 20.27 -12.03 22.06
N ASP A 321 20.94 -11.39 23.01
CA ASP A 321 20.39 -10.22 23.69
C ASP A 321 20.46 -9.02 22.76
N LEU A 322 19.32 -8.36 22.56
CA LEU A 322 19.23 -7.11 21.80
C LEU A 322 18.93 -5.98 22.79
N PRO A 323 19.85 -5.03 23.00
CA PRO A 323 19.61 -3.91 23.90
C PRO A 323 18.34 -3.13 23.50
N GLY A 324 17.40 -2.97 24.43
CA GLY A 324 16.15 -2.24 24.19
C GLY A 324 15.07 -3.02 23.43
N ASP A 325 15.26 -4.31 23.20
CA ASP A 325 14.30 -5.18 22.50
C ASP A 325 14.22 -6.57 23.17
N GLU A 326 13.25 -7.38 22.75
CA GLU A 326 13.12 -8.77 23.16
C GLU A 326 14.27 -9.63 22.58
N PRO A 327 14.86 -10.56 23.34
CA PRO A 327 15.95 -11.37 22.85
C PRO A 327 15.53 -12.22 21.64
N VAL A 328 16.46 -12.40 20.70
CA VAL A 328 16.25 -13.30 19.57
C VAL A 328 16.65 -14.70 20.00
N VAL A 329 15.65 -15.59 20.13
CA VAL A 329 15.88 -17.01 20.43
C VAL A 329 15.71 -17.82 19.16
N MET A 330 16.65 -18.73 18.91
CA MET A 330 16.69 -19.55 17.71
C MET A 330 17.03 -20.99 18.03
N VAL A 331 16.42 -21.93 17.31
CA VAL A 331 16.82 -23.33 17.33
C VAL A 331 17.61 -23.66 16.06
N GLU A 332 18.81 -24.18 16.25
CA GLU A 332 19.65 -24.77 15.22
C GLU A 332 19.27 -26.25 15.08
N VAL A 333 18.82 -26.63 13.88
CA VAL A 333 18.47 -28.00 13.52
C VAL A 333 19.24 -28.41 12.27
N VAL A 334 19.67 -29.66 12.21
CA VAL A 334 20.25 -30.26 11.01
C VAL A 334 19.16 -31.06 10.33
N ASN A 335 18.90 -30.78 9.06
CA ASN A 335 17.95 -31.56 8.28
C ASN A 335 18.44 -33.00 8.16
N SER A 336 17.59 -33.97 8.48
CA SER A 336 18.01 -35.38 8.49
C SER A 336 17.98 -36.01 7.10
N THR A 337 17.36 -35.33 6.13
CA THR A 337 17.39 -35.69 4.72
C THR A 337 18.58 -35.00 4.04
N PRO A 338 19.55 -35.76 3.50
CA PRO A 338 20.65 -35.18 2.74
C PRO A 338 20.13 -34.53 1.46
N GLU A 339 20.74 -33.40 1.10
CA GLU A 339 20.61 -32.78 -0.21
C GLU A 339 21.05 -33.76 -1.33
N PRO A 340 20.71 -33.50 -2.60
CA PRO A 340 21.09 -34.40 -3.71
C PRO A 340 22.59 -34.70 -3.83
N ASP A 341 23.45 -33.89 -3.22
CA ASP A 341 24.91 -34.06 -3.15
C ASP A 341 25.41 -34.82 -1.91
N GLY A 342 24.50 -35.28 -1.03
CA GLY A 342 24.81 -36.01 0.20
C GLY A 342 25.07 -35.12 1.42
N THR A 343 25.08 -33.79 1.28
CA THR A 343 25.30 -32.86 2.40
C THR A 343 24.03 -32.64 3.20
N HIS A 344 24.15 -32.33 4.48
CA HIS A 344 23.00 -31.98 5.33
C HIS A 344 23.01 -30.47 5.54
N ARG A 345 21.83 -29.84 5.44
CA ARG A 345 21.69 -28.40 5.70
C ARG A 345 21.37 -28.14 7.17
N THR A 346 22.09 -27.19 7.76
CA THR A 346 21.76 -26.60 9.05
C THR A 346 20.78 -25.45 8.85
N TYR A 347 19.69 -25.45 9.60
CA TYR A 347 18.70 -24.39 9.62
C TYR A 347 18.68 -23.74 11.00
N TYR A 348 18.53 -22.42 11.01
CA TYR A 348 18.34 -21.62 12.21
C TYR A 348 16.91 -21.07 12.18
N LEU A 349 16.03 -21.57 13.04
CA LEU A 349 14.62 -21.21 13.06
C LEU A 349 14.33 -20.34 14.28
N ARG A 350 13.72 -19.17 14.06
CA ARG A 350 13.31 -18.28 15.17
C ARG A 350 12.15 -18.90 15.93
N VAL A 351 12.25 -18.91 17.26
CA VAL A 351 11.25 -19.47 18.18
C VAL A 351 10.84 -18.42 19.22
N PRO A 352 9.77 -18.64 20.00
CA PRO A 352 9.37 -17.72 21.04
C PRO A 352 10.50 -17.44 22.04
N PRO A 353 10.65 -16.21 22.52
CA PRO A 353 11.74 -15.78 23.40
C PRO A 353 11.67 -16.41 24.80
N GLY A 354 10.51 -16.90 25.21
CA GLY A 354 10.35 -17.69 26.44
C GLY A 354 10.81 -19.16 26.34
N THR A 355 11.27 -19.60 25.17
CA THR A 355 11.73 -20.99 24.94
C THR A 355 12.97 -21.30 25.77
N ARG A 356 12.98 -22.47 26.45
CA ARG A 356 14.05 -22.84 27.37
C ARG A 356 14.88 -24.06 26.96
N THR A 357 14.32 -24.94 26.13
CA THR A 357 14.98 -26.17 25.65
C THR A 357 15.00 -26.20 24.13
N ALA A 358 15.97 -26.91 23.54
CA ALA A 358 16.04 -27.06 22.09
C ALA A 358 14.82 -27.83 21.57
N ARG A 359 14.42 -28.90 22.28
CA ARG A 359 13.21 -29.67 21.97
C ARG A 359 11.94 -28.83 21.93
N ALA A 360 11.70 -27.95 22.91
CA ALA A 360 10.53 -27.05 22.89
C ALA A 360 10.56 -26.12 21.67
N GLY A 361 11.74 -25.62 21.31
CA GLY A 361 11.93 -24.81 20.11
C GLY A 361 11.57 -25.58 18.84
N VAL A 362 12.07 -26.80 18.67
CA VAL A 362 11.74 -27.65 17.52
C VAL A 362 10.25 -27.99 17.49
N ALA A 363 9.67 -28.43 18.61
CA ALA A 363 8.24 -28.76 18.73
C ALA A 363 7.35 -27.59 18.27
N TRP A 364 7.68 -26.37 18.69
CA TRP A 364 6.97 -25.16 18.29
C TRP A 364 6.99 -24.93 16.78
N THR A 365 8.11 -25.24 16.09
CA THR A 365 8.19 -25.10 14.62
C THR A 365 7.24 -26.05 13.87
N PHE A 366 6.81 -27.13 14.52
CA PHE A 366 5.80 -28.06 14.02
C PHE A 366 4.39 -27.79 14.57
N GLY A 367 4.21 -26.76 15.40
CA GLY A 367 2.92 -26.40 16.00
C GLY A 367 2.43 -27.37 17.07
N VAL A 368 3.34 -28.07 17.76
CA VAL A 368 3.01 -29.04 18.83
C VAL A 368 3.70 -28.68 20.15
N ASP A 369 3.16 -29.18 21.26
CA ASP A 369 3.76 -29.02 22.58
C ASP A 369 4.98 -29.93 22.78
N GLU A 370 5.95 -29.49 23.61
CA GLU A 370 7.19 -30.23 23.88
C GLU A 370 6.93 -31.66 24.40
N ALA A 371 5.90 -31.83 25.24
CA ALA A 371 5.54 -33.11 25.83
C ALA A 371 5.02 -34.12 24.81
N ASP A 372 4.42 -33.64 23.71
CA ASP A 372 3.85 -34.45 22.64
C ASP A 372 4.83 -34.65 21.47
N TYR A 373 5.98 -34.00 21.51
CA TYR A 373 7.00 -34.09 20.48
C TYR A 373 7.87 -35.35 20.63
N HIS A 374 7.43 -36.42 19.98
CA HIS A 374 8.10 -37.72 19.92
C HIS A 374 8.38 -38.14 18.46
N PRO A 375 9.43 -37.62 17.82
CA PRO A 375 9.74 -38.02 16.44
C PRO A 375 10.15 -39.49 16.37
N GLU A 376 9.36 -40.33 15.68
CA GLU A 376 9.65 -41.75 15.47
C GLU A 376 10.90 -41.99 14.59
N LYS A 377 11.23 -41.01 13.74
CA LYS A 377 12.49 -40.82 13.02
C LYS A 377 12.72 -39.34 12.82
N GLN A 378 13.92 -38.85 13.15
CA GLN A 378 14.39 -37.56 12.67
C GLN A 378 14.51 -37.69 11.14
N THR A 379 13.69 -36.94 10.39
CA THR A 379 13.61 -36.95 8.91
C THR A 379 14.31 -35.76 8.31
#